data_AF-A0A235HUA0-F1
#
_entry.id   AF-A0A235HUA0-F1
#
_cell.length_a   1.000
_cell.length_b   1.000
_cell.length_c   1.000
_cell.angle_alpha   90.00
_cell.angle_beta   90.00
_cell.angle_gamma   90.00
#
_symmetry.space_group_name_H-M   'P 1'
#
loop_
_entity.id
_entity.type
_entity.pdbx_description
1 polymer ?
#
loop_
_entity_poly.entity_id
_entity_poly.type
_entity_poly.pdbx_seq_one_letter_code
_entity_poly.pdbx_strand_id
1 'polypeptide(L)'
;MNKSQAIKLLEGEGWTTADAKRALEKIDFNINPDEITIRRAISHFAGSELINRQRLQAAQKGLVTKKTNELERKEKEYAAKIDRLINSQREEKDKREAEIQNLYGKSNLVEDRLKAITSQNKDLIVVNEQLMKDNKTLKNLIDEIRLKLAINTKKIIQYEDSEIRKAVIHLFKSTLG
;
A
#
# COMPACT_ATOMS: atom_id res chain seq x y z
N MET A 1 41.17 61.32 27.63
CA MET A 1 40.75 60.43 26.52
C MET A 1 39.26 60.18 26.62
N ASN A 2 38.53 60.18 25.49
CA ASN A 2 37.08 59.88 25.50
C ASN A 2 36.82 58.35 25.52
N LYS A 3 35.60 57.94 25.91
CA LYS A 3 35.24 56.51 26.05
C LYS A 3 35.38 55.70 24.75
N SER A 4 35.12 56.32 23.60
CA SER A 4 35.26 55.66 22.29
C SER A 4 36.73 55.42 21.92
N GLN A 5 37.60 56.40 22.19
CA GLN A 5 39.04 56.28 22.02
C GLN A 5 39.63 55.21 22.95
N ALA A 6 39.16 55.15 24.19
CA ALA A 6 39.55 54.11 25.14
C ALA A 6 39.16 52.70 24.67
N ILE A 7 37.95 52.53 24.12
CA ILE A 7 37.52 51.24 23.55
C ILE A 7 38.39 50.84 22.36
N LYS A 8 38.66 51.77 21.43
CA LYS A 8 39.52 51.51 20.26
C LYS A 8 40.95 51.16 20.65
N LEU A 9 41.48 51.77 21.71
CA LEU A 9 42.80 51.44 22.25
C LEU A 9 42.84 49.97 22.71
N LEU A 10 41.84 49.53 23.48
CA LEU A 10 41.77 48.15 23.98
C LEU A 10 41.49 47.13 22.86
N GLU A 11 40.68 47.49 21.86
CA GLU A 11 40.48 46.67 20.66
C GLU A 11 41.80 46.46 19.90
N GLY A 12 42.63 47.50 19.79
CA GLY A 12 43.98 47.43 19.21
C GLY A 12 44.93 46.51 19.98
N GLU A 13 44.65 46.26 21.27
CA GLU A 13 45.39 45.37 22.15
C GLU A 13 44.80 43.94 22.20
N GLY A 14 43.85 43.63 21.33
CA GLY A 14 43.26 42.29 21.21
C GLY A 14 42.08 42.03 22.14
N TRP A 15 41.51 43.07 22.76
CA TRP A 15 40.29 42.93 23.55
C TRP A 15 39.05 42.92 22.66
N THR A 16 38.00 42.22 23.09
CA THR A 16 36.69 42.35 22.43
C THR A 16 36.04 43.68 22.81
N THR A 17 35.24 44.26 21.92
CA THR A 17 34.48 45.49 22.20
C THR A 17 33.63 45.37 23.47
N ALA A 18 33.10 44.18 23.75
CA ALA A 18 32.28 43.92 24.93
C ALA A 18 33.13 43.88 26.21
N ASP A 19 34.31 43.26 26.17
CA ASP A 19 35.22 43.18 27.31
C ASP A 19 35.89 44.54 27.60
N ALA A 20 36.22 45.31 26.55
CA ALA A 20 36.67 46.69 26.67
C ALA A 20 35.60 47.57 27.35
N LYS A 21 34.33 47.46 26.93
CA LYS A 21 33.22 48.20 27.56
C LYS A 21 33.03 47.86 29.04
N ARG A 22 33.18 46.58 29.42
CA ARG A 22 33.04 46.11 30.81
C ARG A 22 34.20 46.60 31.68
N ALA A 23 35.43 46.54 31.19
CA ALA A 23 36.59 47.01 31.95
C ALA A 23 36.56 48.53 32.19
N LEU A 24 35.99 49.28 31.24
CA LEU A 24 35.84 50.73 31.34
C LEU A 24 34.57 51.17 32.10
N GLU A 25 33.76 50.24 32.62
CA GLU A 25 32.47 50.56 33.28
C GLU A 25 32.64 51.37 34.56
N LYS A 26 33.73 51.13 35.30
CA LYS A 26 34.03 51.80 36.58
C LYS A 26 34.81 53.11 36.42
N ILE A 27 35.12 53.52 35.19
CA ILE A 27 35.91 54.73 34.91
C ILE A 27 34.97 55.90 34.66
N ASP A 28 35.14 56.98 35.42
CA ASP A 28 34.46 58.24 35.14
C ASP A 28 35.17 59.00 34.02
N PHE A 29 34.51 59.09 32.87
CA PHE A 29 35.03 59.79 31.69
C PHE A 29 34.77 61.31 31.73
N ASN A 30 33.98 61.82 32.69
CA ASN A 30 33.74 63.26 32.86
C ASN A 30 35.00 64.02 33.29
N ILE A 31 35.97 63.31 33.89
CA ILE A 31 37.25 63.85 34.36
C ILE A 31 38.31 63.82 33.23
N ASN A 32 37.94 63.38 32.03
CA ASN A 32 38.84 63.21 30.88
C ASN A 32 40.14 62.45 31.23
N PRO A 33 40.03 61.20 31.74
CA PRO A 33 41.19 60.44 32.21
C PRO A 33 42.23 60.24 31.11
N ASP A 34 43.51 60.30 31.50
CA ASP A 34 44.62 60.01 30.61
C ASP A 34 44.77 58.49 30.39
N GLU A 35 45.61 58.13 29.42
CA GLU A 35 45.82 56.73 29.04
C GLU A 35 46.37 55.89 30.22
N ILE A 36 47.26 56.47 31.04
CA ILE A 36 47.85 55.80 32.20
C ILE A 36 46.79 55.48 33.25
N THR A 37 45.88 56.43 33.55
CA THR A 37 44.76 56.21 34.47
C THR A 37 43.85 55.09 33.97
N ILE A 38 43.58 55.04 32.66
CA ILE A 38 42.76 53.99 32.05
C ILE A 38 43.45 52.63 32.16
N ARG A 39 44.74 52.52 31.82
CA ARG A 39 45.52 51.27 31.94
C ARG A 39 45.58 50.76 33.37
N ARG A 40 45.75 51.65 34.36
CA ARG A 40 45.77 51.29 35.77
C ARG A 40 44.40 50.78 36.23
N ALA A 41 43.32 51.42 35.81
CA ALA A 41 41.96 51.03 36.19
C ALA A 41 41.58 49.65 35.63
N ILE A 42 41.93 49.37 34.37
CA ILE A 42 41.58 48.09 33.71
C ILE A 42 42.54 46.94 34.04
N SER A 43 43.69 47.21 34.66
CA SER A 43 44.73 46.20 34.94
C SER A 43 44.19 45.00 35.72
N HIS A 44 43.20 45.20 36.59
CA HIS A 44 42.54 44.13 37.34
C HIS A 44 41.72 43.21 36.44
N PHE A 45 41.10 43.76 35.40
CA PHE A 45 40.31 43.02 34.41
C PHE A 45 41.22 42.34 33.37
N ALA A 46 42.33 42.98 33.00
CA ALA A 46 43.27 42.55 31.95
C ALA A 46 43.98 41.21 32.22
N GLY A 47 44.06 40.80 33.48
CA GLY A 47 44.72 39.56 33.89
C GLY A 47 43.80 38.34 33.85
N SER A 48 43.49 37.80 35.02
CA SER A 48 42.73 36.55 35.16
C SER A 48 41.30 36.65 34.63
N GLU A 49 40.65 37.81 34.76
CA GLU A 49 39.25 37.98 34.33
C GLU A 49 39.10 37.92 32.80
N LEU A 50 39.94 38.66 32.05
CA LEU A 50 39.94 38.64 30.60
C LEU A 50 40.25 37.24 30.06
N ILE A 51 41.29 36.57 30.58
CA ILE A 51 41.69 35.23 30.16
C ILE A 51 40.56 34.22 30.42
N ASN A 52 39.93 34.26 31.60
CA ASN A 52 38.83 33.36 31.93
C ASN A 52 37.62 33.57 31.01
N ARG A 53 37.28 34.82 30.69
CA ARG A 53 36.18 35.14 29.76
C ARG A 53 36.48 34.67 28.35
N GLN A 54 37.68 34.91 27.83
CA GLN A 54 38.08 34.45 26.50
C GLN A 54 38.03 32.91 26.41
N ARG A 55 38.49 32.20 27.45
CA ARG A 55 38.37 30.73 27.53
C ARG A 55 36.92 30.27 27.54
N LEU A 56 36.06 30.92 28.32
CA LEU A 56 34.62 30.62 28.36
C LEU A 56 33.94 30.86 27.01
N GLN A 57 34.24 31.98 26.34
CA GLN A 57 33.72 32.27 25.01
C GLN A 57 34.19 31.24 23.97
N ALA A 58 35.47 30.85 24.00
CA ALA A 58 36.01 29.83 23.11
C ALA A 58 35.36 28.46 23.35
N ALA A 59 35.18 28.07 24.61
CA ALA A 59 34.48 26.84 24.99
C ALA A 59 33.01 26.85 24.53
N GLN A 60 32.30 27.97 24.71
CA GLN A 60 30.93 28.15 24.24
C GLN A 60 30.83 28.05 22.71
N LYS A 61 31.73 28.72 21.98
CA LYS A 61 31.79 28.63 20.52
C LYS A 61 32.03 27.19 20.06
N GLY A 62 32.99 26.49 20.66
CA GLY A 62 33.26 25.08 20.37
C GLY A 62 32.06 24.18 20.64
N LEU A 63 31.34 24.41 21.75
CA LEU A 63 30.12 23.68 22.08
C LEU A 63 29.02 23.92 21.03
N VAL A 64 28.80 25.17 20.64
CA VAL A 64 27.80 25.55 19.61
C VAL A 64 28.15 24.88 18.29
N THR A 65 29.39 25.03 17.79
CA THR A 65 29.81 24.39 16.54
C THR A 65 29.64 22.88 16.58
N LYS A 66 30.00 22.23 17.68
CA LYS A 66 29.80 20.77 17.84
C LYS A 66 28.32 20.40 17.77
N LYS A 67 27.44 21.19 18.39
CA LYS A 67 26.00 20.97 18.38
C LYS A 67 25.37 21.25 17.02
N THR A 68 25.80 22.30 16.32
CA THR A 68 25.38 22.60 14.95
C THR A 68 25.74 21.45 14.02
N ASN A 69 26.98 20.96 14.06
CA ASN A 69 27.41 19.82 13.23
C ASN A 69 26.64 18.53 13.58
N GLU A 70 26.32 18.30 14.86
CA GLU A 70 25.50 17.16 15.29
C GLU A 70 24.07 17.26 14.73
N LEU A 71 23.47 18.46 14.74
CA LEU A 71 22.15 18.73 14.19
C LEU A 71 22.13 18.51 12.68
N GLU A 72 23.07 19.09 11.93
CA GLU A 72 23.17 18.91 10.47
C GLU A 72 23.32 17.43 10.09
N ARG A 73 24.09 16.66 10.86
CA ARG A 73 24.23 15.23 10.62
C ARG A 73 22.90 14.50 10.84
N LYS A 74 22.20 14.80 11.94
CA LYS A 74 20.89 14.21 12.23
C LYS A 74 19.86 14.59 11.17
N GLU A 75 19.82 15.85 10.73
CA GLU A 75 18.92 16.31 9.67
C GLU A 75 19.13 15.53 8.38
N LYS A 76 20.39 15.35 7.96
CA LYS A 76 20.72 14.52 6.78
C LYS A 76 20.31 13.05 6.97
N GLU A 77 20.56 12.48 8.15
CA GLU A 77 20.14 11.11 8.47
C GLU A 77 18.61 10.95 8.42
N TYR A 78 17.86 11.91 8.97
CA TYR A 78 16.40 11.89 8.94
C TYR A 78 15.84 12.12 7.54
N ALA A 79 16.40 13.06 6.77
CA ALA A 79 16.01 13.26 5.36
C ALA A 79 16.18 11.95 4.57
N ALA A 80 17.33 11.29 4.68
CA ALA A 80 17.56 10.01 4.00
C ALA A 80 16.60 8.90 4.47
N LYS A 81 16.22 8.87 5.76
CA LYS A 81 15.22 7.93 6.28
C LYS A 81 13.83 8.21 5.72
N ILE A 82 13.44 9.48 5.64
CA ILE A 82 12.16 9.92 5.06
C ILE A 82 12.09 9.52 3.59
N ASP A 83 13.15 9.79 2.81
CA ASP A 83 13.20 9.44 1.39
C ASP A 83 13.07 7.93 1.16
N ARG A 84 13.77 7.12 1.97
CA ARG A 84 13.65 5.65 1.92
C ARG A 84 12.23 5.18 2.24
N LEU A 85 11.60 5.77 3.25
CA LEU A 85 10.22 5.44 3.62
C LEU A 85 9.24 5.82 2.51
N ILE A 86 9.39 7.01 1.91
CA ILE A 86 8.54 7.46 0.80
C ILE A 86 8.67 6.51 -0.39
N ASN A 87 9.89 6.13 -0.76
CA ASN A 87 10.13 5.22 -1.87
C ASN A 87 9.54 3.83 -1.59
N SER A 88 9.76 3.27 -0.41
CA SER A 88 9.17 1.99 -0.02
C SER A 88 7.64 2.02 -0.01
N GLN A 89 7.04 3.09 0.49
CA GLN A 89 5.58 3.26 0.45
C GLN A 89 5.04 3.38 -0.97
N ARG A 90 5.78 4.04 -1.87
CA ARG A 90 5.41 4.14 -3.28
C ARG A 90 5.43 2.78 -3.97
N GLU A 91 6.50 2.02 -3.80
CA GLU A 91 6.62 0.66 -4.34
C GLU A 91 5.49 -0.26 -3.84
N GLU A 92 5.14 -0.19 -2.56
CA GLU A 92 4.04 -0.97 -2.00
C GLU A 92 2.68 -0.55 -2.54
N LYS A 93 2.47 0.76 -2.79
CA LYS A 93 1.25 1.24 -3.46
C LYS A 93 1.15 0.72 -4.88
N ASP A 94 2.24 0.83 -5.65
CA ASP A 94 2.27 0.39 -7.05
C ASP A 94 2.01 -1.12 -7.16
N LYS A 95 2.57 -1.93 -6.25
CA LYS A 95 2.28 -3.38 -6.16
C LYS A 95 0.81 -3.67 -5.87
N ARG A 96 0.23 -2.96 -4.89
CA ARG A 96 -1.19 -3.14 -4.53
C ARG A 96 -2.12 -2.73 -5.65
N GLU A 97 -1.82 -1.64 -6.35
CA GLU A 97 -2.60 -1.21 -7.52
C GLU A 97 -2.53 -2.24 -8.64
N ALA A 98 -1.35 -2.80 -8.93
CA ALA A 98 -1.19 -3.87 -9.90
C ALA A 98 -1.95 -5.15 -9.50
N GLU A 99 -1.94 -5.51 -8.22
CA GLU A 99 -2.70 -6.65 -7.69
C GLU A 99 -4.22 -6.44 -7.82
N ILE A 100 -4.71 -5.24 -7.48
CA ILE A 100 -6.11 -4.86 -7.63
C ILE A 100 -6.54 -4.98 -9.10
N GLN A 101 -5.75 -4.46 -10.04
CA GLN A 101 -6.05 -4.56 -11.47
C GLN A 101 -6.09 -6.02 -11.95
N ASN A 102 -5.16 -6.85 -11.48
CA ASN A 102 -5.13 -8.28 -11.79
C ASN A 102 -6.39 -9.00 -11.26
N LEU A 103 -6.79 -8.70 -10.01
CA LEU A 103 -7.98 -9.26 -9.40
C LEU A 103 -9.26 -8.82 -10.12
N TYR A 104 -9.37 -7.55 -10.53
CA TYR A 104 -10.47 -7.09 -11.37
C TYR A 104 -10.54 -7.84 -12.70
N GLY A 105 -9.40 -8.02 -13.39
CA GLY A 105 -9.34 -8.80 -14.62
C GLY A 105 -9.80 -10.25 -14.44
N LYS A 106 -9.37 -10.91 -13.35
CA LYS A 106 -9.82 -12.26 -12.99
C LYS A 106 -11.31 -12.32 -12.65
N SER A 107 -11.82 -11.33 -11.91
CA SER A 107 -13.23 -11.25 -11.54
C SER A 107 -14.12 -11.14 -12.77
N ASN A 108 -13.77 -10.26 -13.72
CA ASN A 108 -14.51 -10.11 -14.97
C ASN A 108 -14.52 -11.43 -15.78
N LEU A 109 -13.37 -12.10 -15.89
CA LEU A 109 -13.28 -13.39 -16.57
C LEU A 109 -14.17 -14.47 -15.92
N VAL A 110 -14.22 -14.50 -14.58
CA VAL A 110 -15.08 -15.43 -13.84
C VAL A 110 -16.55 -15.09 -14.08
N GLU A 111 -16.91 -13.82 -14.08
CA GLU A 111 -18.28 -13.36 -14.34
C GLU A 111 -18.75 -13.76 -15.75
N ASP A 112 -17.90 -13.57 -16.76
CA ASP A 112 -18.20 -13.96 -18.15
C ASP A 112 -18.39 -15.48 -18.28
N ARG A 113 -17.52 -16.26 -17.63
CA ARG A 113 -17.67 -17.73 -17.58
C ARG A 113 -18.95 -18.15 -16.88
N LEU A 114 -19.31 -17.47 -15.79
CA LEU A 114 -20.53 -17.78 -15.04
C LEU A 114 -21.78 -17.47 -15.86
N LYS A 115 -21.79 -16.34 -16.59
CA LYS A 115 -22.86 -16.01 -17.55
C LYS A 115 -22.99 -17.07 -18.64
N ALA A 116 -21.87 -17.50 -19.24
CA ALA A 116 -21.85 -18.53 -20.27
C ALA A 116 -22.41 -19.88 -19.76
N ILE A 117 -21.93 -20.35 -18.61
CA ILE A 117 -22.40 -21.61 -17.98
C ILE A 117 -23.88 -21.50 -17.63
N THR A 118 -24.32 -20.35 -17.11
CA THR A 118 -25.73 -20.14 -16.77
C THR A 118 -26.63 -20.20 -18.00
N SER A 119 -26.18 -19.66 -19.14
CA SER A 119 -26.90 -19.79 -20.41
C SER A 119 -26.97 -21.25 -20.87
N GLN A 120 -25.84 -21.96 -20.87
CA GLN A 120 -25.79 -23.36 -21.27
C GLN A 120 -26.68 -24.25 -20.40
N ASN A 121 -26.70 -24.02 -19.08
CA ASN A 121 -27.58 -24.76 -18.17
C ASN A 121 -29.06 -24.52 -18.46
N LYS A 122 -29.46 -23.30 -18.82
CA LYS A 122 -30.85 -23.01 -19.22
C LYS A 122 -31.22 -23.79 -20.48
N ASP A 123 -30.34 -23.83 -21.48
CA ASP A 123 -30.58 -24.57 -22.71
C ASP A 123 -30.71 -26.08 -22.44
N LEU A 124 -29.84 -26.64 -21.60
CA LEU A 124 -29.90 -28.05 -21.20
C LEU A 124 -31.18 -28.40 -20.45
N ILE A 125 -31.67 -27.52 -19.57
CA ILE A 125 -32.96 -27.71 -18.88
C ILE A 125 -34.09 -27.81 -19.91
N VAL A 126 -34.15 -26.89 -20.88
CA VAL A 126 -35.18 -26.89 -21.93
C VAL A 126 -35.12 -28.17 -22.78
N VAL A 127 -33.91 -28.57 -23.21
CA VAL A 127 -33.73 -29.80 -23.98
C VAL A 127 -34.15 -31.04 -23.18
N ASN A 128 -33.80 -31.10 -21.90
CA ASN A 128 -34.18 -32.23 -21.05
C ASN A 128 -35.70 -32.30 -20.84
N GLU A 129 -36.35 -31.17 -20.61
CA GLU A 129 -37.82 -31.10 -20.52
C GLU A 129 -38.50 -31.59 -21.81
N GLN A 130 -37.95 -31.24 -22.97
CA GLN A 130 -38.46 -31.70 -24.25
C GLN A 130 -38.26 -33.21 -24.43
N LEU A 131 -37.06 -33.73 -24.15
CA LEU A 131 -36.77 -35.16 -24.21
C LEU A 131 -37.66 -35.98 -23.28
N MET A 132 -37.98 -35.46 -22.08
CA MET A 132 -38.93 -36.11 -21.18
C MET A 132 -40.34 -36.20 -21.77
N LYS A 133 -40.81 -35.16 -22.45
CA LYS A 133 -42.12 -35.17 -23.15
C LYS A 133 -42.10 -36.15 -24.32
N ASP A 134 -41.04 -36.15 -25.11
CA ASP A 134 -40.90 -37.03 -26.27
C ASP A 134 -40.84 -38.50 -25.84
N ASN A 135 -40.08 -38.82 -24.79
CA ASN A 135 -40.01 -40.16 -24.21
C ASN A 135 -41.39 -40.64 -23.71
N LYS A 136 -42.18 -39.75 -23.10
CA LYS A 136 -43.55 -40.08 -22.69
C LYS A 136 -44.45 -40.37 -23.89
N THR A 137 -44.35 -39.57 -24.95
CA THR A 137 -45.11 -39.76 -26.19
C THR A 137 -44.73 -41.08 -26.87
N LEU A 138 -43.44 -41.37 -26.99
CA LEU A 138 -42.93 -42.62 -27.55
C LEU A 138 -43.40 -43.84 -26.76
N LYS A 139 -43.36 -43.76 -25.42
CA LYS A 139 -43.89 -44.82 -24.56
C LYS A 139 -45.38 -45.07 -24.84
N ASN A 140 -46.19 -44.02 -24.90
CA ASN A 140 -47.62 -44.15 -25.20
C ASN A 140 -47.87 -44.78 -26.59
N LEU A 141 -47.10 -44.39 -27.61
CA LEU A 141 -47.19 -44.97 -28.95
C LEU A 141 -46.80 -46.46 -28.96
N ILE A 142 -45.73 -46.81 -28.24
CA ILE A 142 -45.31 -48.21 -28.08
C ILE A 142 -46.42 -49.01 -27.40
N ASP A 143 -47.02 -48.50 -26.33
CA ASP A 143 -48.12 -49.16 -25.62
C ASP A 143 -49.36 -49.32 -26.52
N GLU A 144 -49.69 -48.33 -27.36
CA GLU A 144 -50.77 -48.43 -28.34
C GLU A 144 -50.49 -49.49 -29.42
N ILE A 145 -49.26 -49.53 -29.96
CA ILE A 145 -48.84 -50.54 -30.93
C ILE A 145 -48.92 -51.94 -30.31
N ARG A 146 -48.42 -52.10 -29.08
CA ARG A 146 -48.50 -53.36 -28.33
C ARG A 146 -49.94 -53.83 -28.15
N LEU A 147 -50.85 -52.91 -27.79
CA LEU A 147 -52.28 -53.21 -27.66
C LEU A 147 -52.90 -53.64 -29.00
N LYS A 148 -52.65 -52.90 -30.08
CA LYS A 148 -53.14 -53.23 -31.43
C LYS A 148 -52.63 -54.59 -31.91
N LEU A 149 -51.34 -54.87 -31.69
CA LEU A 149 -50.74 -56.16 -31.99
C LEU A 149 -51.41 -57.28 -31.18
N ALA A 150 -51.68 -57.07 -29.89
CA ALA A 150 -52.36 -58.06 -29.05
C ALA A 150 -53.78 -58.37 -29.54
N ILE A 151 -54.54 -57.34 -29.91
CA ILE A 151 -55.89 -57.49 -30.47
C ILE A 151 -55.84 -58.26 -31.80
N ASN A 152 -54.95 -57.88 -32.71
CA ASN A 152 -54.82 -58.53 -34.02
C ASN A 152 -54.37 -59.99 -33.89
N THR A 153 -53.40 -60.26 -33.01
CA THR A 153 -52.92 -61.62 -32.71
C THR A 153 -54.05 -62.49 -32.17
N LYS A 154 -54.87 -61.97 -31.25
CA LYS A 154 -56.05 -62.68 -30.74
C LYS A 154 -57.03 -63.04 -31.85
N LYS A 155 -57.29 -62.13 -32.80
CA LYS A 155 -58.15 -62.42 -33.97
C LYS A 155 -57.56 -63.51 -34.87
N ILE A 156 -56.24 -63.46 -35.14
CA ILE A 156 -55.59 -64.44 -36.02
C ILE A 156 -55.61 -65.85 -35.41
N ILE A 157 -55.51 -65.98 -34.09
CA ILE A 157 -55.57 -67.28 -33.41
C ILE A 157 -56.94 -67.96 -33.57
N GLN A 158 -58.00 -67.22 -33.92
CA GLN A 158 -59.33 -67.78 -34.14
C GLN A 158 -59.49 -68.53 -35.46
N TYR A 159 -58.56 -68.39 -36.42
CA TYR A 159 -58.59 -69.15 -37.67
C TYR A 159 -58.21 -70.62 -37.47
N GLU A 160 -58.73 -71.51 -38.32
CA GLU A 160 -58.61 -72.97 -38.15
C GLU A 160 -57.19 -73.54 -38.39
N ASP A 161 -56.32 -72.80 -39.10
CA ASP A 161 -54.97 -73.25 -39.45
C ASP A 161 -54.03 -73.33 -38.22
N SER A 162 -53.51 -74.53 -37.94
CA SER A 162 -52.67 -74.79 -36.76
C SER A 162 -51.23 -74.28 -36.88
N GLU A 163 -50.69 -74.22 -38.10
CA GLU A 163 -49.30 -73.80 -38.33
C GLU A 163 -49.20 -72.27 -38.33
N ILE A 164 -50.20 -71.59 -38.92
CA ILE A 164 -50.34 -70.13 -38.83
C ILE A 164 -50.46 -69.70 -37.36
N ARG A 165 -51.26 -70.42 -36.55
CA ARG A 165 -51.37 -70.15 -35.11
C ARG A 165 -50.03 -70.26 -34.38
N LYS A 166 -49.28 -71.34 -34.59
CA LYS A 166 -47.98 -71.56 -33.91
C LYS A 166 -46.97 -70.49 -34.30
N ALA A 167 -46.86 -70.16 -35.59
CA ALA A 167 -45.97 -69.12 -36.09
C ALA A 167 -46.29 -67.73 -35.51
N VAL A 168 -47.58 -67.38 -35.44
CA VAL A 168 -48.06 -66.11 -34.89
C VAL A 168 -47.82 -66.01 -33.38
N ILE A 169 -48.03 -67.10 -32.62
CA ILE A 169 -47.71 -67.13 -31.18
C ILE A 169 -46.20 -66.95 -30.94
N HIS A 170 -45.34 -67.57 -31.75
CA HIS A 170 -43.90 -67.44 -31.64
C HIS A 170 -43.43 -66.00 -31.94
N LEU A 171 -43.92 -65.41 -33.03
CA LEU A 171 -43.64 -64.01 -33.40
C LEU A 171 -44.06 -63.06 -32.27
N PHE A 172 -45.28 -63.22 -31.75
CA PHE A 172 -45.82 -62.36 -30.70
C PHE A 172 -44.98 -62.39 -29.42
N LYS A 173 -44.59 -63.59 -28.95
CA LYS A 173 -43.69 -63.76 -27.80
C LYS A 173 -42.33 -63.09 -28.02
N SER A 174 -41.76 -63.19 -29.22
CA SER A 174 -40.46 -62.57 -29.53
C SER A 174 -40.50 -61.03 -29.57
N THR A 175 -41.64 -60.44 -29.93
CA THR A 175 -41.78 -58.98 -30.10
C THR A 175 -42.20 -58.24 -28.84
N LEU A 176 -42.83 -58.92 -27.87
CA LEU A 176 -43.37 -58.28 -26.68
C LEU A 176 -42.55 -58.51 -25.40
N GLY A 177 -41.68 -59.53 -25.38
CA GLY A 177 -40.96 -59.94 -24.17
C GLY A 177 -41.89 -60.69 -23.22
#